data_AF-W7MRD0-F1
#
_entry.id   AF-W7MRD0-F1
#
_cell.length_a   1.000
_cell.length_b   1.000
_cell.length_c   1.000
_cell.angle_alpha   90.00
_cell.angle_beta   90.00
_cell.angle_gamma   90.00
#
_symmetry.space_group_name_H-M   'P 1'
#
loop_
_entity.id
_entity.type
_entity.pdbx_description
1 polymer ?
#
loop_
_entity_poly.entity_id
_entity_poly.type
_entity_poly.pdbx_seq_one_letter_code
_entity_poly.pdbx_strand_id
1 'polypeptide(L)'
;MLPSLLLLALAGLTSASPTGFLTTSHYLQAREIHADELHSRALANHPKDLIIDSKDLNDYIKKHPNSDSVVYLKDKQSFVPLSSVSEVEDKEAKDDKSKRQYTGPCYVYDQWQARDSQSYWGPWETASGCLYTGLSEGSGTRTISWSKSVSVEVSGGLDWNPIKDVLGVSLGLAVTNTWTDGGKIDCNIPAGSVGQIWAQKYLGEAHMWKIMCQSCGASGQKCLGDWEEAGFVKAPTDGSDPGKNLNTGCSTGNENVKC
;
A
#
# COMPACT_ATOMS: atom_id res chain seq x y z
N MET A 1 -63.82 -45.57 3.51
CA MET A 1 -62.69 -45.92 4.41
C MET A 1 -61.49 -46.23 3.54
N LEU A 2 -60.36 -45.62 3.87
CA LEU A 2 -59.17 -45.41 3.05
C LEU A 2 -58.51 -46.69 2.50
N PRO A 3 -57.90 -46.64 1.29
CA PRO A 3 -56.80 -47.51 0.91
C PRO A 3 -55.45 -46.91 1.35
N SER A 4 -54.53 -47.78 1.80
CA SER A 4 -53.16 -47.42 2.17
C SER A 4 -52.29 -47.21 0.93
N LEU A 5 -51.64 -46.05 0.84
CA LEU A 5 -50.63 -45.70 -0.15
C LEU A 5 -49.24 -46.15 0.33
N LEU A 6 -48.52 -46.86 -0.55
CA LEU A 6 -47.07 -47.04 -0.48
C LEU A 6 -46.38 -45.67 -0.52
N LEU A 7 -45.45 -45.43 0.41
CA LEU A 7 -44.48 -44.34 0.34
C LEU A 7 -43.08 -44.94 0.22
N LEU A 8 -42.41 -44.60 -0.90
CA LEU A 8 -41.01 -44.91 -1.17
C LEU A 8 -40.11 -44.29 -0.09
N ALA A 9 -39.23 -45.10 0.49
CA ALA A 9 -38.09 -44.61 1.25
C ALA A 9 -36.96 -44.21 0.28
N LEU A 10 -36.75 -42.91 0.07
CA LEU A 10 -35.48 -42.37 -0.41
C LEU A 10 -34.53 -42.31 0.80
N ALA A 11 -33.60 -43.26 0.90
CA ALA A 11 -32.43 -43.09 1.75
C ALA A 11 -31.47 -42.12 1.05
N GLY A 12 -31.49 -40.86 1.49
CA GLY A 12 -30.56 -39.84 1.03
C GLY A 12 -29.12 -40.21 1.40
N LEU A 13 -28.23 -40.11 0.42
CA LEU A 13 -26.79 -40.07 0.65
C LEU A 13 -26.49 -38.90 1.60
N THR A 14 -26.02 -39.22 2.80
CA THR A 14 -25.33 -38.26 3.65
C THR A 14 -23.97 -37.99 3.00
N SER A 15 -23.92 -36.98 2.15
CA SER A 15 -22.67 -36.33 1.80
C SER A 15 -22.11 -35.73 3.09
N ALA A 16 -21.08 -36.38 3.64
CA ALA A 16 -20.22 -35.74 4.62
C ALA A 16 -19.63 -34.50 3.94
N SER A 17 -20.17 -33.34 4.26
CA SER A 17 -19.62 -32.06 3.84
C SER A 17 -18.21 -31.94 4.41
N PRO A 18 -17.18 -31.68 3.59
CA PRO A 18 -15.84 -31.45 4.11
C PRO A 18 -15.87 -30.17 4.95
N THR A 19 -15.66 -30.31 6.25
CA THR A 19 -15.55 -29.23 7.25
C THR A 19 -14.19 -28.52 7.22
N GLY A 20 -13.62 -28.35 6.03
CA GLY A 20 -12.39 -27.59 5.83
C GLY A 20 -12.46 -26.93 4.45
N PHE A 21 -12.35 -25.60 4.42
CA PHE A 21 -12.58 -24.75 3.26
C PHE A 21 -14.05 -24.59 2.86
N LEU A 22 -14.81 -23.83 3.66
CA LEU A 22 -15.73 -22.80 3.17
C LEU A 22 -16.42 -22.15 4.37
N THR A 23 -15.72 -21.22 5.01
CA THR A 23 -16.39 -20.03 5.52
C THR A 23 -15.53 -18.85 5.14
N THR A 24 -16.13 -17.97 4.33
CA THR A 24 -15.76 -16.58 4.10
C THR A 24 -14.37 -16.41 3.46
N SER A 25 -14.25 -16.16 2.15
CA SER A 25 -14.55 -14.84 1.55
C SER A 25 -14.95 -13.76 2.57
N HIS A 26 -14.24 -13.66 3.70
CA HIS A 26 -14.18 -12.42 4.42
C HIS A 26 -13.38 -11.56 3.46
N TYR A 27 -14.03 -10.50 2.99
CA TYR A 27 -13.37 -9.27 2.60
C TYR A 27 -11.92 -9.28 3.08
N LEU A 28 -10.97 -9.23 2.14
CA LEU A 28 -9.67 -8.59 2.39
C LEU A 28 -10.05 -7.40 3.29
N GLN A 29 -9.63 -7.40 4.56
CA GLN A 29 -10.03 -6.35 5.50
C GLN A 29 -9.34 -5.07 5.07
N ALA A 30 -9.81 -4.51 3.96
CA ALA A 30 -9.48 -3.22 3.42
C ALA A 30 -10.05 -2.25 4.43
N ARG A 31 -9.15 -1.70 5.22
CA ARG A 31 -9.46 -0.57 6.06
C ARG A 31 -9.18 0.65 5.23
N GLU A 32 -10.26 1.31 4.81
CA GLU A 32 -10.19 2.68 4.32
C GLU A 32 -9.66 3.60 5.43
N ILE A 33 -8.82 4.55 5.06
CA ILE A 33 -8.19 5.49 5.97
C ILE A 33 -8.64 6.88 5.57
N HIS A 34 -9.46 7.50 6.42
CA HIS A 34 -10.02 8.82 6.17
C HIS A 34 -8.95 9.92 6.35
N ALA A 35 -9.22 11.10 5.79
CA ALA A 35 -8.27 12.21 5.73
C ALA A 35 -7.75 12.68 7.11
N ASP A 36 -8.60 12.68 8.14
CA ASP A 36 -8.22 13.03 9.52
C ASP A 36 -7.25 12.01 10.12
N GLU A 37 -7.45 10.73 9.81
CA GLU A 37 -6.54 9.67 10.19
C GLU A 37 -5.22 9.76 9.41
N LEU A 38 -5.26 10.03 8.09
CA LEU A 38 -4.06 10.24 7.27
C LEU A 38 -3.22 11.40 7.83
N HIS A 39 -3.86 12.51 8.19
CA HIS A 39 -3.19 13.64 8.85
C HIS A 39 -2.54 13.24 10.18
N SER A 40 -3.29 12.54 11.04
CA SER A 40 -2.79 12.08 12.33
C SER A 40 -1.58 11.13 12.18
N ARG A 41 -1.62 10.24 11.19
CA ARG A 41 -0.50 9.34 10.84
C ARG A 41 0.70 10.10 10.33
N ALA A 42 0.51 11.11 9.49
CA ALA A 42 1.60 11.95 9.02
C ALA A 42 2.31 12.67 10.17
N LEU A 43 1.55 13.22 11.13
CA LEU A 43 2.11 13.86 12.31
C LEU A 43 2.87 12.89 13.23
N ALA A 44 2.43 11.63 13.29
CA ALA A 44 3.04 10.62 14.15
C ALA A 44 4.29 9.96 13.54
N ASN A 45 4.29 9.73 12.22
CA ASN A 45 5.26 8.88 11.54
C ASN A 45 6.29 9.65 10.71
N HIS A 46 6.01 10.89 10.32
CA HIS A 46 6.98 11.69 9.56
C HIS A 46 8.09 12.22 10.47
N PRO A 47 9.36 12.32 10.00
CA PRO A 47 10.43 12.93 10.78
C PRO A 47 10.05 14.35 11.21
N LYS A 48 10.21 14.66 12.51
CA LYS A 48 9.71 15.90 13.11
C LYS A 48 10.32 17.16 12.50
N ASP A 49 11.55 17.08 12.04
CA ASP A 49 12.28 18.13 11.34
C ASP A 49 11.79 18.37 9.91
N LEU A 50 11.01 17.43 9.35
CA LEU A 50 10.36 17.55 8.05
C LEU A 50 8.88 17.96 8.15
N ILE A 51 8.36 18.22 9.36
CA ILE A 51 6.98 18.71 9.58
C ILE A 51 7.02 20.21 9.86
N ILE A 52 6.43 21.03 8.97
CA ILE A 52 6.44 22.49 9.10
C ILE A 52 5.07 23.10 8.79
N ASP A 53 4.89 24.38 9.11
CA ASP A 53 3.79 25.19 8.57
C ASP A 53 4.16 25.70 7.16
N SER A 54 3.18 25.85 6.28
CA SER A 54 3.36 26.35 4.90
C SER A 54 4.07 27.70 4.81
N LYS A 55 3.87 28.58 5.80
CA LYS A 55 4.56 29.88 5.90
C LYS A 55 6.07 29.75 6.06
N ASP A 56 6.55 28.64 6.62
CA ASP A 56 7.98 28.41 6.92
C ASP A 56 8.70 27.68 5.76
N LEU A 57 7.96 27.27 4.72
CA LEU A 57 8.49 26.46 3.61
C LEU A 57 9.63 27.15 2.85
N ASN A 58 9.50 28.44 2.55
CA ASN A 58 10.55 29.16 1.80
C ASN A 58 11.86 29.23 2.59
N ASP A 59 11.78 29.45 3.90
CA ASP A 59 12.96 29.46 4.76
C ASP A 59 13.54 28.05 4.92
N TYR A 60 12.69 27.02 4.90
CA TYR A 60 13.12 25.63 4.88
C TYR A 60 13.91 25.29 3.60
N ILE A 61 13.36 25.64 2.43
CA ILE A 61 13.99 25.42 1.12
C ILE A 61 15.36 26.09 1.06
N LYS A 62 15.46 27.36 1.49
CA LYS A 62 16.74 28.10 1.51
C LYS A 62 17.83 27.44 2.36
N LYS A 63 17.43 26.80 3.46
CA LYS A 63 18.37 26.09 4.36
C LYS A 63 18.75 24.71 3.84
N HIS A 64 17.94 24.12 2.98
CA HIS A 64 18.12 22.76 2.44
C HIS A 64 18.06 22.76 0.90
N PRO A 65 18.94 23.52 0.21
CA PRO A 65 18.97 23.53 -1.25
C PRO A 65 19.33 22.13 -1.78
N ASN A 66 18.70 21.71 -2.87
CA ASN A 66 18.92 20.42 -3.54
C ASN A 66 18.67 19.19 -2.64
N SER A 67 17.78 19.31 -1.66
CA SER A 67 17.36 18.17 -0.85
C SER A 67 16.36 17.29 -1.63
N ASP A 68 16.47 15.98 -1.46
CA ASP A 68 15.49 14.99 -1.94
C ASP A 68 14.42 14.66 -0.88
N SER A 69 14.41 15.36 0.26
CA SER A 69 13.45 15.12 1.33
C SER A 69 12.01 15.47 0.90
N VAL A 70 11.05 14.77 1.50
CA VAL A 70 9.63 15.12 1.42
C VAL A 70 9.23 15.85 2.69
N VAL A 71 8.78 17.10 2.56
CA VAL A 71 8.31 17.93 3.67
C VAL A 71 6.81 17.75 3.85
N TYR A 72 6.31 17.70 5.08
CA TYR A 72 4.88 17.70 5.37
C TYR A 72 4.43 19.08 5.86
N LEU A 73 3.48 19.68 5.14
CA LEU A 73 2.84 20.95 5.50
C LEU A 73 1.64 20.67 6.39
N LYS A 74 1.80 20.78 7.71
CA LYS A 74 0.76 20.35 8.67
C LYS A 74 -0.54 21.17 8.58
N ASP A 75 -0.46 22.44 8.21
CA ASP A 75 -1.61 23.34 8.04
C ASP A 75 -2.33 23.16 6.70
N LYS A 76 -1.67 22.53 5.72
CA LYS A 76 -2.24 22.19 4.40
C LYS A 76 -2.59 20.71 4.26
N GLN A 77 -2.14 19.89 5.21
CA GLN A 77 -2.29 18.44 5.18
C GLN A 77 -1.79 17.85 3.84
N SER A 78 -0.62 18.28 3.41
CA SER A 78 -0.03 17.90 2.11
C SER A 78 1.48 17.72 2.24
N PHE A 79 2.04 16.99 1.28
CA PHE A 79 3.48 16.73 1.18
C PHE A 79 4.10 17.57 0.06
N VAL A 80 5.34 18.01 0.24
CA VAL A 80 6.13 18.71 -0.76
C VAL A 80 7.46 17.97 -0.93
N PRO A 81 7.61 17.19 -2.01
CA PRO A 81 8.93 16.68 -2.42
C PRO A 81 9.83 17.85 -2.81
N LEU A 82 10.94 18.02 -2.10
CA LEU A 82 11.88 19.12 -2.39
C LEU A 82 12.58 18.96 -3.75
N SER A 83 12.61 17.74 -4.30
CA SER A 83 13.01 17.47 -5.67
C SER A 83 12.10 18.11 -6.74
N SER A 84 10.86 18.48 -6.39
CA SER A 84 9.95 19.21 -7.28
C SER A 84 10.15 20.73 -7.25
N VAL A 85 10.92 21.25 -6.29
CA VAL A 85 11.07 22.69 -6.08
C VAL A 85 11.95 23.29 -7.16
N SER A 86 11.44 24.32 -7.82
CA SER A 86 12.17 25.14 -8.78
C SER A 86 12.12 26.60 -8.35
N GLU A 87 13.28 27.25 -8.33
CA GLU A 87 13.35 28.71 -8.16
C GLU A 87 12.93 29.39 -9.46
N VAL A 88 12.01 30.36 -9.37
CA VAL A 88 11.56 31.17 -10.49
C VAL A 88 11.77 32.65 -10.19
N GLU A 89 12.14 33.41 -11.22
CA GLU A 89 12.18 34.85 -11.12
C GLU A 89 10.75 35.39 -10.94
N ASP A 90 10.58 36.29 -9.97
CA ASP A 90 9.34 37.04 -9.80
C ASP A 90 9.12 37.91 -11.06
N LYS A 91 8.14 37.51 -11.89
CA LYS A 91 7.71 38.27 -13.07
C LYS A 91 6.65 39.31 -12.74
N GLU A 92 6.61 39.84 -11.51
CA GLU A 92 5.83 41.05 -11.28
C GLU A 92 6.36 42.17 -12.19
N ALA A 93 5.46 42.65 -13.04
CA ALA A 93 5.73 43.60 -14.10
C ALA A 93 6.56 44.78 -13.58
N LYS A 94 7.58 45.17 -14.36
CA LYS A 94 8.22 46.47 -14.25
C LYS A 94 7.19 47.56 -14.55
N ASP A 95 6.30 47.84 -13.61
CA ASP A 95 5.51 49.06 -13.65
C ASP A 95 6.27 50.16 -12.93
N ASP A 96 6.43 51.23 -13.69
CA ASP A 96 7.28 52.37 -13.42
C ASP A 96 6.90 53.02 -12.07
N LYS A 97 7.90 53.24 -11.20
CA LYS A 97 7.86 54.15 -10.03
C LYS A 97 7.09 53.76 -8.75
N SER A 98 6.95 52.48 -8.40
CA SER A 98 6.66 52.13 -7.00
C SER A 98 7.80 51.32 -6.37
N LYS A 99 8.02 51.51 -5.07
CA LYS A 99 9.19 51.06 -4.31
C LYS A 99 9.47 49.58 -4.57
N ARG A 100 10.68 49.25 -5.06
CA ARG A 100 11.17 47.87 -5.18
C ARG A 100 11.14 47.20 -3.81
N GLN A 101 10.06 46.50 -3.48
CA GLN A 101 10.04 45.58 -2.38
C GLN A 101 10.62 44.29 -2.94
N TYR A 102 11.90 44.04 -2.69
CA TYR A 102 12.53 42.76 -3.05
C TYR A 102 11.77 41.66 -2.31
N THR A 103 10.96 40.88 -3.02
CA THR A 103 10.07 39.83 -2.50
C THR A 103 10.82 38.52 -2.18
N GLY A 104 12.14 38.47 -2.41
CA GLY A 104 12.94 37.25 -2.31
C GLY A 104 12.70 36.30 -3.49
N PRO A 105 13.40 35.16 -3.55
CA PRO A 105 13.15 34.15 -4.57
C PRO A 105 11.73 33.60 -4.45
N CYS A 106 11.08 33.37 -5.59
CA CYS A 106 9.83 32.62 -5.67
C CYS A 106 10.16 31.15 -5.95
N TYR A 107 9.42 30.25 -5.31
CA TYR A 107 9.54 28.81 -5.54
C TYR A 107 8.25 28.27 -6.12
N VAL A 108 8.36 27.45 -7.17
CA VAL A 108 7.25 26.63 -7.70
C VAL A 108 7.53 25.19 -7.30
N TYR A 109 6.51 24.47 -6.85
CA TYR A 109 6.63 23.12 -6.34
C TYR A 109 5.30 22.38 -6.39
N ASP A 110 5.35 21.05 -6.35
CA ASP A 110 4.14 20.23 -6.28
C ASP A 110 3.80 19.91 -4.82
N GLN A 111 2.52 20.08 -4.48
CA GLN A 111 1.94 19.51 -3.28
C GLN A 111 1.23 18.21 -3.59
N TRP A 112 1.38 17.23 -2.71
CA TRP A 112 0.88 15.88 -2.87
C TRP A 112 -0.03 15.48 -1.71
N GLN A 113 -1.06 14.69 -2.01
CA GLN A 113 -1.94 14.05 -1.05
C GLN A 113 -2.20 12.61 -1.47
N ALA A 114 -2.08 11.70 -0.50
CA ALA A 114 -2.69 10.38 -0.63
C ALA A 114 -4.20 10.52 -0.35
N ARG A 115 -5.02 10.01 -1.26
CA ARG A 115 -6.48 9.90 -1.12
C ARG A 115 -6.90 8.46 -1.39
N ASP A 116 -8.15 8.14 -1.06
CA ASP A 116 -8.74 6.80 -1.27
C ASP A 116 -7.80 5.69 -0.77
N SER A 117 -7.23 5.95 0.41
CA SER A 117 -6.09 5.22 0.93
C SER A 117 -6.56 4.01 1.71
N GLN A 118 -5.94 2.87 1.46
CA GLN A 118 -6.26 1.62 2.13
C GLN A 118 -5.02 0.79 2.43
N SER A 119 -5.14 -0.05 3.45
CA SER A 119 -4.15 -1.08 3.75
C SER A 119 -4.85 -2.40 4.04
N TYR A 120 -4.34 -3.49 3.45
CA TYR A 120 -5.02 -4.78 3.48
C TYR A 120 -4.03 -5.94 3.31
N TRP A 121 -4.45 -7.13 3.75
CA TRP A 121 -3.80 -8.37 3.32
C TRP A 121 -4.17 -8.62 1.87
N GLY A 122 -3.19 -8.72 0.97
CA GLY A 122 -3.40 -9.09 -0.43
C GLY A 122 -3.98 -10.50 -0.59
N PRO A 123 -4.27 -10.94 -1.81
CA PRO A 123 -4.80 -12.29 -2.04
C PRO A 123 -3.80 -13.37 -1.64
N TRP A 124 -4.34 -14.53 -1.25
CA TRP A 124 -3.53 -15.75 -1.14
C TRP A 124 -3.09 -16.20 -2.53
N GLU A 125 -1.78 -16.30 -2.71
CA GLU A 125 -1.15 -16.73 -3.95
C GLU A 125 -0.24 -17.93 -3.69
N THR A 126 -0.03 -18.75 -4.72
CA THR A 126 0.89 -19.88 -4.61
C THR A 126 2.32 -19.37 -4.39
N ALA A 127 3.01 -19.98 -3.43
CA ALA A 127 4.38 -19.64 -3.04
C ALA A 127 5.36 -20.81 -3.19
N SER A 128 4.85 -22.00 -3.52
CA SER A 128 5.65 -23.17 -3.87
C SER A 128 5.06 -23.90 -5.07
N GLY A 129 5.88 -24.77 -5.68
CA GLY A 129 5.35 -25.86 -6.50
C GLY A 129 4.56 -26.88 -5.66
N CYS A 130 3.90 -27.80 -6.34
CA CYS A 130 3.18 -28.89 -5.70
C CYS A 130 4.11 -30.01 -5.27
N LEU A 131 3.91 -30.51 -4.05
CA LEU A 131 4.57 -31.70 -3.54
C LEU A 131 3.57 -32.86 -3.47
N TYR A 132 3.80 -33.87 -4.31
CA TYR A 132 2.98 -35.09 -4.34
C TYR A 132 3.55 -36.14 -3.39
N THR A 133 2.65 -36.93 -2.81
CA THR A 133 3.00 -38.07 -1.96
C THR A 133 2.41 -39.36 -2.56
N GLY A 134 3.21 -40.43 -2.56
CA GLY A 134 2.76 -41.75 -3.02
C GLY A 134 1.84 -42.44 -2.02
N LEU A 135 1.05 -43.41 -2.48
CA LEU A 135 0.21 -44.25 -1.60
C LEU A 135 1.06 -45.09 -0.62
N SER A 136 2.30 -45.41 -0.98
CA SER A 136 3.24 -46.19 -0.18
C SER A 136 4.06 -45.37 0.83
N GLU A 137 4.02 -44.04 0.76
CA GLU A 137 4.92 -43.16 1.51
C GLU A 137 4.42 -42.80 2.92
N GLY A 138 3.23 -43.29 3.31
CA GLY A 138 2.57 -42.97 4.57
C GLY A 138 2.12 -41.50 4.64
N SER A 139 1.05 -41.21 5.39
CA SER A 139 0.73 -39.82 5.74
C SER A 139 1.85 -39.27 6.61
N GLY A 140 2.24 -38.02 6.39
CA GLY A 140 3.27 -37.44 7.24
C GLY A 140 3.63 -36.00 6.92
N THR A 141 4.35 -35.41 7.88
CA THR A 141 4.96 -34.11 7.73
C THR A 141 6.00 -34.14 6.62
N ARG A 142 5.91 -33.20 5.69
CA ARG A 142 6.84 -32.96 4.59
C ARG A 142 7.23 -31.50 4.58
N THR A 143 8.53 -31.25 4.49
CA THR A 143 9.06 -29.90 4.41
C THR A 143 8.99 -29.40 2.97
N ILE A 144 8.18 -28.37 2.70
CA ILE A 144 8.08 -27.72 1.39
C ILE A 144 8.87 -26.42 1.44
N SER A 145 9.74 -26.21 0.44
CA SER A 145 10.42 -24.92 0.24
C SER A 145 9.51 -23.97 -0.52
N TRP A 146 9.50 -22.70 -0.13
CA TRP A 146 8.68 -21.67 -0.75
C TRP A 146 9.49 -20.39 -0.95
N SER A 147 9.06 -19.59 -1.93
CA SER A 147 9.60 -18.26 -2.20
C SER A 147 8.49 -17.39 -2.77
N LYS A 148 8.42 -16.14 -2.32
CA LYS A 148 7.46 -15.17 -2.81
C LYS A 148 8.15 -13.85 -3.06
N SER A 149 7.82 -13.22 -4.18
CA SER A 149 8.22 -11.85 -4.49
C SER A 149 6.98 -11.04 -4.86
N VAL A 150 6.91 -9.82 -4.33
CA VAL A 150 5.84 -8.85 -4.59
C VAL A 150 6.50 -7.52 -4.88
N SER A 151 6.15 -6.89 -6.00
CA SER A 151 6.69 -5.59 -6.39
C SER A 151 5.63 -4.50 -6.29
N VAL A 152 6.10 -3.27 -6.14
CA VAL A 152 5.29 -2.07 -6.23
C VAL A 152 4.64 -1.96 -7.62
N GLU A 153 3.41 -1.48 -7.64
CA GLU A 153 2.69 -1.06 -8.82
C GLU A 153 2.51 0.46 -8.77
N VAL A 154 2.90 1.14 -9.84
CA VAL A 154 2.83 2.59 -9.99
C VAL A 154 2.24 2.91 -11.35
N SER A 155 1.23 3.77 -11.39
CA SER A 155 0.60 4.23 -12.63
C SER A 155 0.80 5.74 -12.84
N GLY A 156 0.33 6.27 -13.97
CA GLY A 156 0.31 7.72 -14.24
C GLY A 156 1.67 8.39 -14.45
N GLY A 157 2.76 7.61 -14.53
CA GLY A 157 4.12 8.15 -14.67
C GLY A 157 4.64 8.81 -13.39
N LEU A 158 4.05 8.48 -12.23
CA LEU A 158 4.53 8.94 -10.93
C LEU A 158 5.99 8.54 -10.70
N ASP A 159 6.79 9.48 -10.19
CA ASP A 159 8.12 9.16 -9.67
C ASP A 159 7.96 8.46 -8.32
N TRP A 160 8.34 7.19 -8.27
CA TRP A 160 8.19 6.38 -7.08
C TRP A 160 9.01 6.88 -5.89
N ASN A 161 10.17 7.52 -6.12
CA ASN A 161 11.07 7.89 -5.03
C ASN A 161 10.42 8.82 -3.99
N PRO A 162 9.87 9.99 -4.36
CA PRO A 162 9.17 10.84 -3.39
C PRO A 162 7.81 10.26 -2.99
N ILE A 163 7.13 9.54 -3.88
CA ILE A 163 5.79 9.01 -3.63
C ILE A 163 5.80 7.85 -2.62
N LYS A 164 6.90 7.10 -2.54
CA LYS A 164 7.13 6.07 -1.53
C LYS A 164 6.96 6.64 -0.12
N ASP A 165 7.56 7.80 0.14
CA ASP A 165 7.51 8.43 1.46
C ASP A 165 6.11 8.99 1.73
N VAL A 166 5.49 9.64 0.74
CA VAL A 166 4.08 10.11 0.84
C VAL A 166 3.16 8.96 1.21
N LEU A 167 3.24 7.83 0.50
CA LEU A 167 2.43 6.64 0.78
C LEU A 167 2.72 6.07 2.17
N GLY A 168 3.99 5.79 2.46
CA GLY A 168 4.39 5.12 3.69
C GLY A 168 4.02 5.92 4.94
N VAL A 169 4.26 7.24 4.91
CA VAL A 169 3.92 8.15 6.00
C VAL A 169 2.40 8.27 6.17
N SER A 170 1.66 8.46 5.06
CA SER A 170 0.20 8.57 5.09
C SER A 170 -0.46 7.31 5.63
N LEU A 171 0.04 6.14 5.24
CA LEU A 171 -0.47 4.85 5.71
C LEU A 171 0.12 4.44 7.06
N GLY A 172 1.16 5.10 7.57
CA GLY A 172 1.89 4.62 8.76
C GLY A 172 2.42 3.20 8.58
N LEU A 173 2.93 2.91 7.39
CA LEU A 173 3.52 1.63 7.01
C LEU A 173 4.86 1.91 6.35
N ALA A 174 5.90 1.17 6.71
CA ALA A 174 7.10 1.17 5.89
C ALA A 174 6.86 0.26 4.67
N VAL A 175 7.13 0.79 3.49
CA VAL A 175 6.88 0.14 2.19
C VAL A 175 8.18 -0.04 1.42
N THR A 176 8.20 -0.97 0.46
CA THR A 176 9.39 -1.26 -0.36
C THR A 176 9.05 -1.41 -1.84
N ASN A 177 10.05 -1.26 -2.71
CA ASN A 177 9.92 -1.41 -4.17
C ASN A 177 9.61 -2.86 -4.53
N THR A 178 10.33 -3.77 -3.90
CA THR A 178 10.13 -5.20 -4.04
C THR A 178 10.39 -5.83 -2.68
N TRP A 179 9.46 -6.66 -2.26
CA TRP A 179 9.63 -7.54 -1.12
C TRP A 179 9.83 -8.95 -1.64
N THR A 180 10.87 -9.63 -1.17
CA THR A 180 11.12 -11.03 -1.49
C THR A 180 11.44 -11.76 -0.20
N ASP A 181 10.81 -12.90 0.01
CA ASP A 181 11.06 -13.78 1.15
C ASP A 181 10.87 -15.24 0.76
N GLY A 182 11.40 -16.14 1.57
CA GLY A 182 11.34 -17.56 1.31
C GLY A 182 11.81 -18.37 2.50
N GLY A 183 11.49 -19.65 2.47
CA GLY A 183 11.84 -20.53 3.57
C GLY A 183 11.36 -21.94 3.36
N LYS A 184 11.18 -22.64 4.48
CA LYS A 184 10.72 -24.01 4.54
C LYS A 184 9.59 -24.13 5.55
N ILE A 185 8.51 -24.77 5.17
CA ILE A 185 7.36 -25.01 6.05
C ILE A 185 7.07 -26.50 6.05
N ASP A 186 6.83 -27.02 7.25
CA ASP A 186 6.41 -28.39 7.46
C ASP A 186 4.89 -28.51 7.27
N CYS A 187 4.50 -29.28 6.27
CA CYS A 187 3.12 -29.56 5.88
C CYS A 187 2.76 -31.00 6.17
N ASN A 188 1.63 -31.25 6.84
CA ASN A 188 1.11 -32.60 6.96
C ASN A 188 0.33 -32.98 5.69
N ILE A 189 0.94 -33.76 4.80
CA ILE A 189 0.32 -34.18 3.53
C ILE A 189 -0.15 -35.64 3.69
N PRO A 190 -1.45 -35.93 3.49
CA PRO A 190 -1.95 -37.31 3.51
C PRO A 190 -1.33 -38.15 2.40
N ALA A 191 -1.20 -39.47 2.61
CA ALA A 191 -0.69 -40.37 1.57
C ALA A 191 -1.56 -40.34 0.31
N GLY A 192 -0.93 -40.43 -0.87
CA GLY A 192 -1.64 -40.36 -2.15
C GLY A 192 -2.24 -38.98 -2.43
N SER A 193 -1.78 -37.94 -1.74
CA SER A 193 -2.27 -36.57 -1.88
C SER A 193 -1.16 -35.62 -2.35
N VAL A 194 -1.50 -34.34 -2.40
CA VAL A 194 -0.63 -33.25 -2.82
C VAL A 194 -0.72 -32.11 -1.81
N GLY A 195 0.37 -31.38 -1.62
CA GLY A 195 0.37 -30.15 -0.83
C GLY A 195 1.08 -29.00 -1.53
N GLN A 196 0.71 -27.78 -1.16
CA GLN A 196 1.27 -26.54 -1.69
C GLN A 196 1.26 -25.45 -0.62
N ILE A 197 2.32 -24.63 -0.61
CA ILE A 197 2.39 -23.43 0.23
C ILE A 197 1.72 -22.26 -0.48
N TRP A 198 0.90 -21.56 0.29
CA TRP A 198 0.27 -20.31 -0.07
C TRP A 198 0.86 -19.20 0.78
N ALA A 199 0.96 -18.00 0.20
CA ALA A 199 1.39 -16.81 0.92
C ALA A 199 0.51 -15.61 0.53
N GLN A 200 0.30 -14.71 1.48
CA GLN A 200 -0.28 -13.39 1.22
C GLN A 200 0.55 -12.31 1.91
N LYS A 201 0.78 -11.20 1.20
CA LYS A 201 1.57 -10.06 1.66
C LYS A 201 0.65 -8.92 2.10
N TYR A 202 1.02 -8.18 3.15
CA TYR A 202 0.30 -6.96 3.50
C TYR A 202 0.70 -5.82 2.56
N LEU A 203 -0.29 -5.10 2.04
CA LEU A 203 -0.15 -4.07 1.03
C LEU A 203 -0.69 -2.74 1.55
N GLY A 204 -0.08 -1.65 1.09
CA GLY A 204 -0.60 -0.30 1.20
C GLY A 204 -0.92 0.25 -0.19
N GLU A 205 -2.01 1.01 -0.29
CA GLU A 205 -2.53 1.50 -1.55
C GLU A 205 -3.13 2.89 -1.39
N ALA A 206 -2.94 3.76 -2.38
CA ALA A 206 -3.59 5.06 -2.44
C ALA A 206 -3.62 5.63 -3.87
N HIS A 207 -4.59 6.50 -4.10
CA HIS A 207 -4.57 7.44 -5.22
C HIS A 207 -3.76 8.68 -4.84
N MET A 208 -2.81 9.05 -5.68
CA MET A 208 -1.93 10.19 -5.48
C MET A 208 -2.47 11.39 -6.23
N TRP A 209 -2.84 12.42 -5.47
CA TRP A 209 -3.31 13.68 -5.99
C TRP A 209 -2.23 14.72 -5.87
N LYS A 210 -2.12 15.59 -6.86
CA LYS A 210 -1.17 16.70 -6.85
C LYS A 210 -1.82 18.04 -7.20
N ILE A 211 -1.21 19.12 -6.76
CA ILE A 211 -1.50 20.48 -7.17
C ILE A 211 -0.19 21.26 -7.22
N MET A 212 0.00 22.05 -8.27
CA MET A 212 1.18 22.92 -8.38
C MET A 212 0.95 24.17 -7.54
N CYS A 213 1.94 24.57 -6.74
CA CYS A 213 1.89 25.77 -5.93
C CYS A 213 3.13 26.64 -6.14
N GLN A 214 2.96 27.93 -5.88
CA GLN A 214 4.00 28.93 -5.89
C GLN A 214 4.05 29.61 -4.52
N SER A 215 5.24 29.87 -4.01
CA SER A 215 5.44 30.70 -2.82
C SER A 215 6.50 31.74 -3.07
N CYS A 216 6.16 33.01 -2.83
CA CYS A 216 7.05 34.14 -2.97
C CYS A 216 7.12 34.84 -1.62
N GLY A 217 8.22 34.68 -0.89
CA GLY A 217 8.52 35.31 0.41
C GLY A 217 7.32 35.90 1.16
N ALA A 218 7.09 37.21 0.98
CA ALA A 218 6.07 37.98 1.69
C ALA A 218 4.62 37.80 1.18
N SER A 219 4.45 37.34 -0.06
CA SER A 219 3.14 37.19 -0.74
C SER A 219 2.41 35.91 -0.36
N GLY A 220 3.06 35.03 0.40
CA GLY A 220 2.49 33.75 0.85
C GLY A 220 2.48 32.68 -0.23
N GLN A 221 1.86 31.54 0.08
CA GLN A 221 1.66 30.43 -0.84
C GLN A 221 0.36 30.61 -1.63
N LYS A 222 0.43 30.42 -2.95
CA LYS A 222 -0.71 30.35 -3.86
C LYS A 222 -0.62 29.06 -4.68
N CYS A 223 -1.70 28.28 -4.69
CA CYS A 223 -1.78 27.10 -5.55
C CYS A 223 -2.49 27.44 -6.87
N LEU A 224 -2.02 26.80 -7.94
CA LEU A 224 -2.42 27.03 -9.31
C LEU A 224 -3.36 25.89 -9.72
N GLY A 225 -4.65 26.21 -9.81
CA GLY A 225 -5.70 25.24 -10.20
C GLY A 225 -6.28 24.47 -9.02
N ASP A 226 -6.84 23.31 -9.34
CA ASP A 226 -7.44 22.37 -8.40
C ASP A 226 -6.53 21.15 -8.21
N TRP A 227 -6.85 20.32 -7.23
CA TRP A 227 -6.18 19.03 -7.08
C TRP A 227 -6.53 18.11 -8.25
N GLU A 228 -5.50 17.49 -8.82
CA GLU A 228 -5.64 16.55 -9.93
C GLU A 228 -5.10 15.17 -9.52
N GLU A 229 -5.79 14.12 -9.94
CA GLU A 229 -5.30 12.75 -9.75
C GLU A 229 -4.11 12.52 -10.69
N ALA A 230 -2.93 12.27 -10.12
CA ALA A 230 -1.71 12.05 -10.87
C ALA A 230 -1.46 10.56 -11.14
N GLY A 231 -2.02 9.67 -10.32
CA GLY A 231 -1.95 8.25 -10.54
C GLY A 231 -2.24 7.44 -9.28
N PHE A 232 -1.96 6.15 -9.37
CA PHE A 232 -2.23 5.17 -8.34
C PHE A 232 -0.94 4.46 -7.94
N VAL A 233 -0.83 4.13 -6.66
CA VAL A 233 0.27 3.31 -6.15
C VAL A 233 -0.25 2.20 -5.23
N LYS A 234 0.37 1.02 -5.37
CA LYS A 234 0.19 -0.13 -4.49
C LYS A 234 1.55 -0.73 -4.17
N ALA A 235 1.90 -0.79 -2.89
CA ALA A 235 3.22 -1.23 -2.45
C ALA A 235 3.15 -2.29 -1.35
N PRO A 236 4.03 -3.29 -1.35
CA PRO A 236 4.18 -4.21 -0.23
C PRO A 236 4.82 -3.52 0.97
N THR A 237 4.43 -3.93 2.18
CA THR A 237 5.18 -3.56 3.38
C THR A 237 6.60 -4.11 3.31
N ASP A 238 7.56 -3.40 3.89
CA ASP A 238 8.96 -3.84 3.92
C ASP A 238 9.22 -5.00 4.91
N GLY A 239 8.25 -5.27 5.81
CA GLY A 239 8.32 -6.30 6.83
C GLY A 239 8.81 -5.84 8.20
N SER A 240 9.01 -4.53 8.39
CA SER A 240 9.38 -3.92 9.67
C SER A 240 8.32 -4.09 10.78
N ASP A 241 7.05 -4.22 10.40
CA ASP A 241 5.93 -4.58 11.31
C ASP A 241 5.61 -6.09 11.17
N PRO A 242 5.98 -6.94 12.14
CA PRO A 242 5.68 -8.37 12.11
C PRO A 242 4.19 -8.68 12.02
N GLY A 243 3.32 -7.83 12.58
CA GLY A 243 1.87 -7.99 12.52
C GLY A 243 1.28 -7.67 11.15
N LYS A 244 2.06 -7.02 10.27
CA LYS A 244 1.67 -6.59 8.92
C LYS A 244 2.76 -6.92 7.90
N ASN A 245 3.37 -8.10 8.04
CA ASN A 245 4.42 -8.53 7.13
C ASN A 245 3.89 -9.57 6.13
N LEU A 246 3.68 -10.81 6.58
CA LEU A 246 3.45 -11.97 5.73
C LEU A 246 2.56 -12.96 6.47
N ASN A 247 1.59 -13.54 5.77
CA ASN A 247 0.97 -14.80 6.19
C ASN A 247 1.37 -15.91 5.22
N THR A 248 1.69 -17.07 5.78
CA THR A 248 1.96 -18.30 5.03
C THR A 248 1.07 -19.42 5.52
N GLY A 249 0.63 -20.28 4.63
CA GLY A 249 -0.20 -21.42 4.97
C GLY A 249 0.09 -22.60 4.05
N CYS A 250 -0.25 -23.79 4.52
CA CYS A 250 -0.17 -25.00 3.72
C CYS A 250 -1.56 -25.55 3.46
N SER A 251 -1.83 -25.89 2.20
CA SER A 251 -3.05 -26.57 1.79
C SER A 251 -2.71 -27.95 1.23
N THR A 252 -3.61 -28.90 1.41
CA THR A 252 -3.46 -30.29 0.95
C THR A 252 -4.73 -30.81 0.28
N GLY A 253 -4.59 -31.78 -0.62
CA GLY A 253 -5.69 -32.30 -1.43
C GLY A 253 -5.74 -31.63 -2.81
N ASN A 254 -6.18 -32.38 -3.83
CA ASN A 254 -6.19 -31.93 -5.21
C ASN A 254 -7.08 -30.69 -5.43
N GLU A 255 -8.09 -30.52 -4.60
CA GLU A 255 -9.05 -29.43 -4.62
C GLU A 255 -8.53 -28.13 -3.96
N ASN A 256 -7.46 -28.20 -3.17
CA ASN A 256 -6.92 -27.07 -2.39
C ASN A 256 -5.54 -26.59 -2.87
N VAL A 257 -5.06 -27.12 -3.99
CA VAL A 257 -3.78 -26.76 -4.62
C VAL A 257 -4.00 -26.33 -6.07
N LYS A 258 -3.04 -25.60 -6.62
CA LYS A 258 -2.98 -25.22 -8.05
C LYS A 258 -1.77 -25.89 -8.69
N CYS A 259 -1.96 -27.17 -8.97
CA CYS A 259 -1.21 -27.95 -9.94
C CYS A 259 -2.11 -28.13 -11.18
#